data_AF-A0A659UFP8-F1
#
_entry.id   AF-A0A659UFP8-F1
#
_cell.length_a   1.000
_cell.length_b   1.000
_cell.length_c   1.000
_cell.angle_alpha   90.00
_cell.angle_beta   90.00
_cell.angle_gamma   90.00
#
_symmetry.space_group_name_H-M   'P 1'
#
loop_
_entity.id
_entity.type
_entity.pdbx_description
1 polymer ?
#
loop_
_entity_poly.entity_id
_entity_poly.type
_entity_poly.pdbx_seq_one_letter_code
_entity_poly.pdbx_strand_id
1 'polypeptide(L)'
;LKSGDVDVVLTDGTAGKGYVDASAGKLKLIGGPLGTEDFGFIFPKGSDLVKPVNAAIAALKADGTLDALNKKWFLDYKMGQ
;
A
#
# COMPACT_ATOMS: atom_id res chain seq x y z
N LEU A 1 -8.40 -12.15 -15.59
CA LEU A 1 -9.48 -11.35 -14.96
C LEU A 1 -10.24 -10.52 -15.98
N LYS A 2 -9.70 -9.42 -16.55
CA LYS A 2 -10.44 -8.61 -17.56
C LYS A 2 -10.52 -9.26 -18.96
N SER A 3 -9.43 -9.89 -19.41
CA SER A 3 -9.34 -10.63 -20.68
C SER A 3 -9.83 -12.08 -20.59
N GLY A 4 -10.03 -12.60 -19.37
CA GLY A 4 -10.37 -14.01 -19.14
C GLY A 4 -9.18 -14.96 -18.93
N ASP A 5 -7.93 -14.49 -19.02
CA ASP A 5 -6.76 -15.40 -18.98
C ASP A 5 -6.46 -16.05 -17.62
N VAL A 6 -7.02 -15.49 -16.53
CA VAL A 6 -6.85 -15.97 -15.14
C VAL A 6 -8.10 -15.66 -14.32
N ASP A 7 -8.39 -16.51 -13.34
CA ASP A 7 -9.57 -16.39 -12.47
C ASP A 7 -9.34 -15.56 -11.20
N VAL A 8 -8.13 -15.58 -10.64
CA VAL A 8 -7.77 -14.93 -9.37
C VAL A 8 -6.34 -14.38 -9.43
N VAL A 9 -6.11 -13.26 -8.76
CA VAL A 9 -4.77 -12.70 -8.51
C VAL A 9 -4.63 -12.44 -7.01
N LEU A 10 -3.52 -12.89 -6.43
CA LEU A 10 -3.12 -12.55 -5.06
C LEU A 10 -2.36 -11.21 -5.09
N THR A 11 -2.79 -10.24 -4.27
CA THR A 11 -2.23 -8.89 -4.23
C THR A 11 -2.34 -8.31 -2.83
N ASP A 12 -1.55 -7.26 -2.55
CA ASP A 12 -1.76 -6.40 -1.39
C ASP A 12 -3.21 -5.87 -1.34
N GLY A 13 -3.78 -5.81 -0.13
CA GLY A 13 -5.18 -5.45 0.09
C GLY A 13 -5.51 -4.00 -0.30
N THR A 14 -4.57 -3.08 -0.08
CA THR A 14 -4.77 -1.66 -0.41
C THR A 14 -4.76 -1.46 -1.93
N ALA A 15 -3.76 -2.02 -2.61
CA ALA A 15 -3.70 -2.02 -4.07
C ALA A 15 -4.92 -2.72 -4.69
N GLY A 16 -5.29 -3.89 -4.15
CA GLY A 16 -6.46 -4.66 -4.59
C GLY A 16 -7.77 -3.87 -4.45
N LYS A 17 -7.94 -3.14 -3.36
CA LYS A 17 -9.11 -2.26 -3.17
C LYS A 17 -9.17 -1.14 -4.21
N GLY A 18 -8.04 -0.52 -4.55
CA GLY A 18 -7.98 0.46 -5.63
C GLY A 18 -8.47 -0.11 -6.98
N TYR A 19 -8.06 -1.34 -7.33
CA TYR A 19 -8.54 -2.01 -8.54
C TYR A 19 -10.04 -2.32 -8.50
N VAL A 20 -10.57 -2.76 -7.35
CA VAL A 20 -12.00 -3.01 -7.17
C VAL A 20 -12.81 -1.73 -7.34
N ASP A 21 -12.41 -0.65 -6.68
CA ASP A 21 -13.10 0.64 -6.75
C ASP A 21 -13.09 1.20 -8.19
N ALA A 22 -12.00 0.97 -8.94
CA ALA A 22 -11.88 1.35 -10.35
C ALA A 22 -12.52 0.34 -11.34
N SER A 23 -13.08 -0.78 -10.88
CA SER A 23 -13.56 -1.86 -11.76
C SER A 23 -14.99 -1.69 -12.27
N ALA A 24 -15.72 -0.66 -11.82
CA ALA A 24 -17.16 -0.50 -12.05
C ALA A 24 -17.97 -1.75 -11.64
N GLY A 25 -17.62 -2.33 -10.48
CA GLY A 25 -18.30 -3.49 -9.89
C GLY A 25 -17.95 -4.84 -10.53
N LYS A 26 -17.01 -4.89 -11.48
CA LYS A 26 -16.61 -6.14 -12.16
C LYS A 26 -15.68 -7.02 -11.34
N LEU A 27 -14.99 -6.45 -10.35
CA LEU A 27 -14.06 -7.16 -9.47
C LEU A 27 -14.53 -7.06 -8.02
N LYS A 28 -14.14 -8.05 -7.22
CA LYS A 28 -14.32 -8.06 -5.77
C LYS A 28 -13.10 -8.65 -5.10
N LEU A 29 -12.81 -8.18 -3.88
CA LEU A 29 -11.91 -8.90 -2.97
C LEU A 29 -12.68 -10.06 -2.35
N ILE A 30 -12.02 -11.21 -2.23
CA ILE A 30 -12.59 -12.42 -1.61
C ILE A 30 -11.66 -12.93 -0.52
N GLY A 31 -12.24 -13.57 0.50
CA GLY A 31 -11.48 -14.07 1.65
C GLY A 31 -11.02 -12.95 2.60
N GLY A 32 -10.21 -13.33 3.58
CA GLY A 32 -9.53 -12.41 4.49
C GLY A 32 -8.04 -12.28 4.17
N PRO A 33 -7.31 -11.37 4.84
CA PRO A 33 -5.87 -11.27 4.72
C PRO A 33 -5.20 -12.60 5.04
N LEU A 34 -4.28 -13.03 4.18
CA LEU A 34 -3.47 -14.24 4.41
C LEU A 34 -2.26 -13.96 5.32
N GLY A 35 -1.96 -12.68 5.56
CA GLY A 35 -0.88 -12.21 6.40
C GLY A 35 -0.87 -10.69 6.47
N THR A 36 0.03 -10.17 7.29
CA THR A 36 0.33 -8.73 7.39
C THR A 36 1.79 -8.52 7.00
N GLU A 37 2.04 -7.43 6.27
CA GLU A 37 3.36 -7.07 5.79
C GLU A 37 3.68 -5.65 6.26
N ASP A 38 4.92 -5.44 6.72
CA ASP A 38 5.44 -4.11 6.95
C ASP A 38 6.18 -3.62 5.70
N PHE A 39 5.90 -2.39 5.28
CA PHE A 39 6.67 -1.74 4.22
C PHE A 39 7.96 -1.16 4.77
N GLY A 40 9.06 -1.33 4.02
CA GLY A 40 10.39 -0.85 4.40
C GLY A 40 11.16 -0.27 3.22
N PHE A 41 12.12 0.59 3.53
CA PHE A 41 13.12 1.04 2.57
C PHE A 41 14.26 0.02 2.49
N ILE A 42 14.70 -0.27 1.27
CA ILE A 42 15.77 -1.23 1.03
C ILE A 42 17.11 -0.48 1.03
N PHE A 43 18.09 -1.02 1.74
CA PHE A 43 19.47 -0.53 1.77
C PHE A 43 20.47 -1.65 1.51
N PRO A 44 21.68 -1.36 1.00
CA PRO A 44 22.79 -2.32 1.03
C PRO A 44 23.05 -2.84 2.44
N LYS A 45 23.49 -4.10 2.55
CA LYS A 45 23.90 -4.67 3.85
C LYS A 45 25.03 -3.82 4.44
N GLY A 46 24.88 -3.45 5.72
CA GLY A 46 25.84 -2.60 6.43
C GLY A 46 25.71 -1.10 6.14
N SER A 47 24.63 -0.64 5.48
CA SER A 47 24.43 0.78 5.23
C SER A 47 24.24 1.59 6.50
N ASP A 48 25.00 2.67 6.63
CA ASP A 48 24.85 3.65 7.71
C ASP A 48 23.54 4.45 7.63
N LEU A 49 22.77 4.32 6.54
CA LEU A 49 21.49 5.02 6.35
C LEU A 49 20.33 4.36 7.10
N VAL A 50 20.46 3.10 7.52
CA VAL A 50 19.37 2.37 8.20
C VAL A 50 18.93 3.09 9.47
N LYS A 51 19.88 3.47 10.33
CA LYS A 51 19.60 4.15 11.60
C LYS A 51 18.94 5.53 11.43
N PRO A 52 19.50 6.47 10.64
CA PRO A 52 18.90 7.79 10.46
C PRO A 52 17.54 7.74 9.74
N VAL A 53 17.34 6.83 8.77
CA VAL A 53 16.04 6.70 8.10
C VAL A 53 14.97 6.16 9.05
N ASN A 54 15.30 5.16 9.88
CA ASN A 54 14.37 4.68 10.91
C ASN A 54 14.00 5.78 11.91
N ALA A 55 14.97 6.63 12.31
CA ALA A 55 14.70 7.77 13.18
C ALA A 55 13.76 8.80 12.53
N ALA A 56 13.95 9.10 11.24
CA ALA A 56 13.06 9.98 10.49
C ALA A 56 11.64 9.41 10.39
N ILE A 57 11.49 8.12 10.08
CA ILE A 57 10.18 7.46 10.04
C ILE A 57 9.50 7.51 11.41
N ALA A 58 10.24 7.29 12.50
CA ALA A 58 9.70 7.41 13.86
C ALA A 58 9.21 8.83 14.16
N ALA A 59 9.96 9.86 13.75
CA ALA A 59 9.55 11.26 13.91
C ALA A 59 8.26 11.57 13.11
N LEU A 60 8.17 11.12 11.86
CA LEU A 60 6.97 11.28 11.01
C LEU A 60 5.74 10.56 11.55
N LYS A 61 5.94 9.45 12.27
CA LYS A 61 4.85 8.76 13.00
C LYS A 61 4.42 9.56 14.22
N ALA A 62 5.39 10.07 14.99
CA ALA A 62 5.13 10.79 16.23
C ALA A 62 4.43 12.14 16.00
N ASP A 63 4.74 12.82 14.90
CA ASP A 63 4.15 14.12 14.57
C ASP A 63 2.89 14.03 13.69
N GLY A 64 2.47 12.81 13.30
CA GLY A 64 1.28 12.56 12.49
C GLY A 64 1.44 12.83 10.98
N THR A 65 2.65 13.20 10.52
CA THR A 65 2.90 13.42 9.09
C THR A 65 2.65 12.16 8.27
N LEU A 66 3.02 10.98 8.79
CA LEU A 66 2.79 9.72 8.08
C LEU A 66 1.30 9.43 7.89
N ASP A 67 0.47 9.72 8.89
CA ASP A 67 -0.98 9.55 8.80
C ASP A 67 -1.60 10.53 7.79
N ALA A 68 -1.13 11.78 7.76
CA ALA A 68 -1.56 12.77 6.78
C ALA A 68 -1.23 12.33 5.34
N LEU A 69 -0.05 11.73 5.12
CA LEU A 69 0.33 11.17 3.83
C LEU A 69 -0.54 9.97 3.45
N ASN A 70 -0.80 9.04 4.38
CA ASN A 70 -1.66 7.89 4.14
C ASN A 70 -3.07 8.33 3.73
N LYS A 71 -3.65 9.29 4.46
CA LYS A 71 -4.96 9.83 4.13
C LYS A 71 -4.97 10.48 2.75
N LYS A 72 -3.99 11.34 2.46
CA LYS A 72 -3.91 12.03 1.17
C LYS A 72 -3.93 11.05 0.01
N TRP A 73 -3.11 10.01 0.05
CA TRP A 73 -2.90 9.14 -1.12
C TRP A 73 -3.85 7.93 -1.20
N PHE A 74 -4.39 7.44 -0.08
CA PHE A 74 -5.23 6.23 -0.06
C PHE A 74 -6.71 6.50 0.25
N LEU A 75 -7.07 7.70 0.71
CA LEU A 75 -8.47 8.09 0.95
C LEU A 75 -8.91 9.25 0.07
N ASP A 76 -8.11 10.31 -0.01
CA ASP A 76 -8.52 11.55 -0.66
C ASP A 76 -8.16 11.59 -2.16
N TYR A 77 -7.03 11.02 -2.55
CA TYR A 77 -6.55 11.04 -3.93
C TYR A 77 -7.36 10.10 -4.84
N LYS A 78 -7.81 10.63 -5.98
CA LYS A 78 -8.45 9.85 -7.05
C LYS A 78 -7.66 9.99 -8.35
N MET A 79 -7.14 8.87 -8.83
CA MET A 79 -6.38 8.81 -10.07
C MET A 79 -7.28 9.22 -11.26
N GLY A 80 -6.92 10.29 -11.97
CA GLY A 80 -7.63 10.75 -13.17
C GLY A 80 -8.79 11.73 -12.95
N GLN A 81 -8.89 12.33 -11.75
CA GLN A 81 -9.62 13.58 -11.53
C GLN A 81 -8.68 14.79 -11.57
#